data_AF-A0A832EK76-F1
#
_entry.id   AF-A0A832EK76-F1
#
_cell.length_a   1.000
_cell.length_b   1.000
_cell.length_c   1.000
_cell.angle_alpha   90.00
_cell.angle_beta   90.00
_cell.angle_gamma   90.00
#
_symmetry.space_group_name_H-M   'P 1'
#
loop_
_entity.id
_entity.type
_entity.pdbx_description
1 polymer ?
#
loop_
_entity_poly.entity_id
_entity_poly.type
_entity_poly.pdbx_seq_one_letter_code
_entity_poly.pdbx_strand_id
1 'polypeptide(L)' 'MSQWAWRIGMLVVGVVPAIIGGGLFWHFFEKWTAVIVWEIVLLFLLSLIIAKGDKKAGQEAHH' A
#
# COMPACT_ATOMS: atom_id res chain seq x y z
N MET A 1 -20.73 -0.63 3.32
CA MET A 1 -19.86 -0.97 4.48
C MET A 1 -19.29 0.32 5.05
N SER A 2 -19.20 0.47 6.38
CA SER A 2 -18.70 1.68 7.04
C SER A 2 -17.34 2.11 6.46
N GLN A 3 -17.21 3.38 6.03
CA GLN A 3 -15.98 3.99 5.49
C GLN A 3 -14.73 3.73 6.35
N TRP A 4 -14.93 3.46 7.63
CA TRP A 4 -13.88 3.09 8.58
C TRP A 4 -13.20 1.73 8.30
N ALA A 5 -13.96 0.71 7.90
CA ALA A 5 -13.40 -0.61 7.62
C ALA A 5 -12.44 -0.58 6.42
N TRP A 6 -12.79 0.18 5.39
CA TRP A 6 -11.95 0.40 4.21
C TRP A 6 -10.66 1.16 4.56
N ARG A 7 -10.76 2.25 5.33
CA ARG A 7 -9.60 3.04 5.77
C ARG A 7 -8.63 2.24 6.63
N ILE A 8 -9.14 1.44 7.57
CA ILE A 8 -8.31 0.56 8.41
C ILE A 8 -7.65 -0.52 7.55
N GLY A 9 -8.40 -1.14 6.62
CA GLY A 9 -7.83 -2.11 5.69
C GLY A 9 -6.67 -1.54 4.88
N MET A 10 -6.81 -0.32 4.37
CA MET A 10 -5.74 0.38 3.64
C MET A 10 -4.52 0.69 4.51
N LEU A 11 -4.72 1.09 5.77
CA LEU A 11 -3.60 1.30 6.70
C LEU A 11 -2.82 -0.01 6.94
N VAL A 12 -3.51 -1.12 7.15
CA VAL A 12 -2.85 -2.42 7.37
C VAL A 12 -2.07 -2.86 6.12
N VAL A 13 -2.69 -2.75 4.94
CA VAL A 13 -2.06 -3.15 3.67
C VAL A 13 -0.90 -2.22 3.29
N GLY A 14 -0.87 -0.98 3.77
CA GLY A 14 0.27 -0.08 3.56
C GLY A 14 1.39 -0.24 4.59
N VAL A 15 1.05 -0.27 5.88
CA VAL A 15 2.03 -0.23 6.97
C VAL A 15 2.77 -1.55 7.11
N VAL A 16 2.08 -2.69 7.00
CA VAL A 16 2.71 -4.01 7.21
C VAL A 16 3.83 -4.26 6.18
N PRO A 17 3.60 -4.06 4.87
CA PRO A 17 4.66 -4.25 3.88
C PRO A 17 5.77 -3.19 3.90
N ALA A 18 5.49 -1.97 4.38
CA ALA A 18 6.53 -0.95 4.57
C ALA A 18 7.52 -1.39 5.66
N ILE A 19 7.01 -1.80 6.82
CA ILE A 19 7.85 -2.21 7.95
C ILE A 19 8.56 -3.53 7.65
N ILE A 20 7.80 -4.57 7.28
CA ILE A 20 8.36 -5.91 7.07
C ILE A 20 9.20 -5.93 5.79
N GLY A 21 8.69 -5.36 4.70
CA GLY A 21 9.42 -5.32 3.43
C GLY A 21 10.68 -4.47 3.53
N GLY A 22 10.63 -3.28 4.14
CA GLY A 22 11.82 -2.47 4.38
C GLY A 22 12.90 -3.22 5.16
N GLY A 23 12.51 -3.92 6.23
CA GLY A 23 13.43 -4.78 7.00
C GLY A 23 13.97 -5.96 6.19
N LEU A 24 13.15 -6.56 5.32
CA LEU A 24 13.54 -7.66 4.45
C LEU A 24 14.61 -7.22 3.42
N PHE A 25 14.37 -6.10 2.73
CA PHE A 25 15.32 -5.54 1.76
C PHE A 25 16.62 -5.09 2.42
N TRP A 26 16.55 -4.56 3.65
CA TRP A 26 17.74 -4.28 4.44
C TRP A 26 18.54 -5.55 4.76
N HIS A 27 17.87 -6.61 5.22
CA HIS A 27 18.55 -7.85 5.61
C HIS A 27 19.24 -8.55 4.43
N PHE A 28 18.65 -8.54 3.23
CA PHE A 28 19.22 -9.23 2.08
C PHE A 28 20.30 -8.42 1.33
N PHE A 29 20.16 -7.09 1.26
CA PHE A 29 21.05 -6.27 0.44
C PHE A 29 22.00 -5.39 1.27
N GLU A 30 21.74 -5.22 2.56
CA GLU A 30 22.48 -4.35 3.50
C GLU A 30 22.70 -2.92 2.97
N LYS A 31 21.78 -2.46 2.11
CA LYS A 31 21.87 -1.21 1.37
C LYS A 31 20.59 -0.41 1.52
N TRP A 32 20.73 0.85 1.96
CA TRP A 32 19.63 1.80 2.02
C TRP A 32 18.99 2.05 0.66
N THR A 33 19.75 1.94 -0.44
CA THR A 33 19.22 2.06 -1.80
C THR A 33 18.13 1.00 -2.08
N ALA A 34 18.33 -0.25 -1.63
CA ALA A 34 17.34 -1.30 -1.84
C ALA A 34 16.05 -1.04 -1.04
N VAL A 35 16.18 -0.54 0.18
CA VAL A 35 15.04 -0.14 1.04
C VAL A 35 14.27 1.01 0.38
N ILE A 36 14.97 2.05 -0.09
CA ILE A 36 14.33 3.21 -0.75
C ILE A 36 13.61 2.78 -2.03
N VAL A 37 14.22 1.91 -2.85
CA VAL A 37 13.59 1.39 -4.06
C VAL A 37 12.32 0.60 -3.71
N TRP A 38 12.37 -0.23 -2.67
CA TRP A 38 11.20 -0.96 -2.18
C TRP A 38 10.07 -0.02 -1.75
N GLU A 39 10.37 1.00 -0.95
CA GLU A 39 9.38 1.99 -0.49
C GLU A 39 8.72 2.72 -1.68
N ILE A 40 9.48 3.10 -2.70
CA ILE A 40 8.94 3.73 -3.91
C ILE A 40 7.98 2.78 -4.64
N VAL A 41 8.36 1.52 -4.82
CA VAL A 41 7.50 0.51 -5.45
C VAL A 41 6.23 0.29 -4.63
N LEU A 42 6.34 0.24 -3.30
CA LEU A 42 5.21 0.06 -2.40
C LEU A 42 4.21 1.22 -2.49
N LEU A 43 4.70 2.46 -2.43
CA LEU A 43 3.86 3.66 -2.56
C LEU A 43 3.16 3.71 -3.92
N PHE A 44 3.83 3.28 -4.99
CA PHE A 44 3.23 3.20 -6.31
C PHE A 44 2.11 2.16 -6.36
N LEU A 45 2.33 0.96 -5.80
CA LEU A 45 1.31 -0.09 -5.71
C LEU A 45 0.11 0.36 -4.87
N LEU A 46 0.34 1.01 -3.73
CA LEU A 46 -0.72 1.57 -2.89
C LEU A 46 -1.53 2.62 -3.65
N SER A 47 -0.86 3.51 -4.39
CA SER A 47 -1.54 4.52 -5.22
C SER A 47 -2.44 3.88 -6.28
N LEU A 48 -1.98 2.79 -6.92
CA LEU A 48 -2.78 2.02 -7.88
C LEU A 48 -3.99 1.33 -7.22
N ILE A 49 -3.78 0.74 -6.04
CA ILE A 49 -4.85 0.07 -5.29
C ILE A 49 -5.91 1.08 -4.87
N ILE A 50 -5.50 2.24 -4.35
CA ILE A 50 -6.40 3.33 -3.98
C ILE A 50 -7.17 3.80 -5.21
N ALA A 51 -6.48 4.12 -6.32
CA ALA A 51 -7.13 4.57 -7.55
C ALA A 51 -8.14 3.55 -8.11
N LYS A 52 -7.85 2.26 -7.98
CA LYS A 52 -8.77 1.19 -8.40
C LYS A 52 -9.94 1.01 -7.42
N GLY A 53 -9.69 1.13 -6.12
CA GLY A 53 -10.73 1.10 -5.09
C GLY A 53 -11.72 2.26 -5.22
N ASP A 54 -11.21 3.47 -5.51
CA ASP A 54 -12.00 4.69 -5.66
C ASP A 54 -12.93 4.62 -6.90
N LYS A 55 -12.42 4.07 -8.02
CA LYS A 55 -13.24 3.81 -9.22
C LYS A 55 -14.39 2.82 -8.95
N LYS A 56 -14.16 1.80 -8.12
CA LYS A 56 -15.19 0.83 -7.73
C LYS A 56 -16.25 1.47 -6.82
N ALA A 57 -15.83 2.29 -5.85
CA ALA A 57 -16.75 3.03 -4.99
C ALA A 57 -17.63 4.02 -5.77
N GLY A 58 -17.09 4.66 -6.81
CA GLY A 58 -17.85 5.54 -7.71
C GLY A 58 -18.86 4.82 -8.62
N GLN A 59 -18.57 3.58 -9.05
CA GLN A 59 -19.51 2.77 -9.84
C GLN A 59 -20.68 2.22 -9.01
N GLU A 60 -20.45 1.83 -7.76
CA GLU A 60 -21.51 1.32 -6.87
C GLU A 60 -22.48 2.42 -6.39
N ALA A 61 -22.10 3.71 -6.49
CA ALA A 61 -22.97 4.84 -6.15
C ALA A 61 -23.89 5.29 -7.30
N HIS A 62 -23.67 4.80 -8.52
CA HIS A 62 -24.40 5.17 -9.74
C HIS A 62 -25.39 4.09 -10.22
N HIS A 63 -25.58 3.01 -9.44
CA HIS A 63 -26.55 1.96 -9.70
C HIS A 63 -27.64 1.91 -8.62
#